data_AF-A0A089MH04-F1
#
_entry.id   AF-A0A089MH04-F1
#
_cell.length_a   1.000
_cell.length_b   1.000
_cell.length_c   1.000
_cell.angle_alpha   90.00
_cell.angle_beta   90.00
_cell.angle_gamma   90.00
#
_symmetry.space_group_name_H-M   'P 1'
#
loop_
_entity.id
_entity.type
_entity.pdbx_description
1 polymer ?
#
loop_
_entity_poly.entity_id
_entity_poly.type
_entity_poly.pdbx_seq_one_letter_code
_entity_poly.pdbx_strand_id
1 'polypeptide(L)'
;MAARINKKRSFLFVSKVLGKHIPVGPYTPLLSGAALALLLYLEMSADGADRSIMDKLMSQAVHGLIYPEFAEEAYHDLLDARLVLPQPVVFIGFAETATALGHSMYNMFAGGASYIHTTRENIPELESVVTFEEEHSHAVDHLCYALNPKLLSGTEPIVLVDDEITTGNTAINTIRDIQSKFPRQEYVVASLLDWRSAANIQAYRDLEQELGIRITALSLLQGSIKVTGTPLLKPQAESGEEPAALAELVTTYVRDGLERLQVTSADALGIVNLSPYLKYSGRFGLDSADNQRIDEGVSRVAGQLRDLREGSRTLVMGVGEFMYLPMRIAAEMGEGVSYQSSTRSPIHPERREDYGVHSAAAYPSAGDTEITNFIYNVDPGQYDDIFVLLERDVPRQRIEPMTDILQRLAANKVHLIVLTSEPETGGSRI
;
A
#
# COMPACT_ATOMS: atom_id res chain seq x y z
N MET A 1 -16.63 7.33 7.75
CA MET A 1 -15.55 8.31 8.04
C MET A 1 -15.08 8.10 9.48
N ALA A 2 -13.92 8.63 9.85
CA ALA A 2 -13.46 8.62 11.24
C ALA A 2 -12.71 9.93 11.56
N ALA A 3 -12.60 10.27 12.84
CA ALA A 3 -11.83 11.41 13.31
C ALA A 3 -10.34 11.07 13.40
N ARG A 4 -9.48 11.97 12.91
CA ARG A 4 -8.03 11.88 13.13
C ARG A 4 -7.68 12.49 14.48
N ILE A 5 -6.67 11.94 15.13
CA ILE A 5 -6.03 12.55 16.31
C ILE A 5 -5.01 13.58 15.81
N ASN A 6 -5.46 14.54 14.99
CA ASN A 6 -4.62 15.59 14.40
C ASN A 6 -5.39 16.91 14.36
N LYS A 7 -4.73 18.01 14.74
CA LYS A 7 -5.31 19.36 14.85
C LYS A 7 -5.61 20.02 13.50
N LYS A 8 -4.94 19.64 12.40
CA LYS A 8 -5.06 20.31 11.08
C LYS A 8 -6.15 19.72 10.19
N ARG A 9 -6.27 18.37 10.16
CA ARG A 9 -7.32 17.65 9.44
C ARG A 9 -8.02 16.71 10.41
N SER A 10 -9.20 17.12 10.83
CA SER A 10 -9.95 16.50 11.94
C SER A 10 -10.66 15.19 11.59
N PHE A 11 -10.67 14.80 10.31
CA PHE A 11 -11.36 13.62 9.81
C PHE A 11 -10.56 12.92 8.70
N LEU A 12 -10.93 11.68 8.40
CA LEU A 12 -10.51 10.95 7.22
C LEU A 12 -11.63 10.07 6.64
N PHE A 13 -11.47 9.71 5.38
CA PHE A 13 -12.23 8.62 4.78
C PHE A 13 -11.61 7.29 5.18
N VAL A 14 -12.46 6.41 5.70
CA VAL A 14 -12.05 5.03 5.99
C VAL A 14 -12.46 4.21 4.79
N SER A 15 -11.47 3.84 3.98
CA SER A 15 -11.71 3.10 2.74
C SER A 15 -12.12 1.67 3.04
N LYS A 16 -13.22 1.24 2.40
CA LYS A 16 -13.68 -0.16 2.38
C LYS A 16 -13.04 -0.97 1.25
N VAL A 17 -12.13 -0.37 0.48
CA VAL A 17 -11.56 -0.99 -0.72
C VAL A 17 -10.02 -1.00 -0.71
N LEU A 18 -9.35 -0.54 0.35
CA LEU A 18 -7.87 -0.49 0.40
C LEU A 18 -7.22 -1.53 1.30
N GLY A 19 -7.97 -2.16 2.21
CA GLY A 19 -7.38 -3.11 3.18
C GLY A 19 -6.35 -2.44 4.11
N LYS A 20 -6.59 -1.21 4.55
CA LYS A 20 -5.69 -0.48 5.47
C LYS A 20 -6.27 -0.39 6.89
N HIS A 21 -7.45 0.20 7.02
CA HIS A 21 -8.09 0.41 8.32
C HIS A 21 -9.18 -0.63 8.62
N ILE A 22 -9.64 -1.36 7.61
CA ILE A 22 -10.70 -2.37 7.68
C ILE A 22 -10.15 -3.60 6.96
N PRO A 23 -10.21 -4.81 7.57
CA PRO A 23 -9.99 -6.04 6.84
C PRO A 23 -10.99 -6.23 5.70
N VAL A 24 -10.51 -6.55 4.51
CA VAL A 24 -11.34 -6.74 3.30
C VAL A 24 -10.95 -8.01 2.57
N GLY A 25 -11.80 -8.53 1.68
CA GLY A 25 -11.39 -9.57 0.75
C GLY A 25 -10.21 -9.07 -0.10
N PRO A 26 -9.14 -9.86 -0.30
CA PRO A 26 -7.88 -9.40 -0.90
C PRO A 26 -8.02 -8.95 -2.35
N TYR A 27 -9.01 -9.47 -3.08
CA TYR A 27 -9.30 -9.03 -4.46
C TYR A 27 -9.91 -7.63 -4.55
N THR A 28 -10.59 -7.13 -3.51
CA THR A 28 -11.17 -5.78 -3.52
C THR A 28 -10.12 -4.66 -3.66
N PRO A 29 -9.04 -4.63 -2.86
CA PRO A 29 -7.96 -3.65 -3.05
C PRO A 29 -7.11 -3.89 -4.29
N LEU A 30 -6.94 -5.13 -4.72
CA LEU A 30 -6.31 -5.42 -6.02
C LEU A 30 -7.12 -4.79 -7.17
N LEU A 31 -8.44 -5.02 -7.18
CA LEU A 31 -9.37 -4.47 -8.17
C LEU A 31 -9.42 -2.94 -8.17
N SER A 32 -9.21 -2.30 -7.01
CA SER A 32 -9.16 -0.83 -6.91
C SER A 32 -8.03 -0.24 -7.74
N GLY A 33 -6.83 -0.84 -7.69
CA GLY A 33 -5.71 -0.44 -8.56
C GLY A 33 -5.97 -0.79 -10.02
N ALA A 34 -6.58 -1.95 -10.29
CA ALA A 34 -6.93 -2.36 -11.65
C ALA A 34 -7.93 -1.42 -12.33
N ALA A 35 -8.93 -0.92 -11.59
CA ALA A 35 -9.89 0.05 -12.08
C ALA A 35 -9.21 1.39 -12.46
N LEU A 36 -8.23 1.85 -11.67
CA LEU A 36 -7.43 3.02 -12.02
C LEU A 36 -6.57 2.79 -13.27
N ALA A 37 -6.01 1.59 -13.42
CA ALA A 37 -5.25 1.23 -14.62
C ALA A 37 -6.12 1.30 -15.88
N LEU A 38 -7.38 0.87 -15.78
CA LEU A 38 -8.32 0.96 -16.89
C LEU A 38 -8.67 2.42 -17.26
N LEU A 39 -8.82 3.31 -16.28
CA LEU A 39 -8.96 4.76 -16.54
C LEU A 39 -7.74 5.33 -17.26
N LEU A 40 -6.53 4.97 -16.81
CA LEU A 40 -5.30 5.40 -17.46
C LEU A 40 -5.22 4.89 -18.90
N TYR A 41 -5.54 3.62 -19.11
CA TYR A 41 -5.55 3.01 -20.44
C TYR A 41 -6.50 3.74 -21.40
N LEU A 42 -7.71 4.07 -20.93
CA LEU A 42 -8.70 4.83 -21.70
C LEU A 42 -8.24 6.25 -22.03
N GLU A 43 -7.60 6.95 -21.09
CA GLU A 43 -7.05 8.28 -21.31
C GLU A 43 -5.92 8.28 -22.34
N MET A 44 -5.01 7.29 -22.26
CA MET A 44 -3.84 7.25 -23.14
C MET A 44 -4.12 6.61 -24.51
N SER A 45 -5.12 5.73 -24.61
CA SER A 45 -5.38 4.91 -25.81
C SER A 45 -6.67 5.30 -26.54
N ALA A 46 -7.09 6.57 -26.44
CA ALA A 46 -8.39 7.07 -26.86
C ALA A 46 -8.81 6.71 -28.32
N ASP A 47 -7.83 6.53 -29.22
CA ASP A 47 -8.05 6.23 -30.66
C ASP A 47 -7.89 4.74 -31.02
N GLY A 48 -7.35 3.90 -30.12
CA GLY A 48 -6.99 2.51 -30.41
C GLY A 48 -7.69 1.45 -29.53
N ALA A 49 -8.29 1.86 -28.42
CA ALA A 49 -8.99 0.94 -27.52
C ALA A 49 -10.36 0.53 -28.06
N ASP A 50 -10.69 -0.76 -27.98
CA ASP A 50 -12.07 -1.23 -28.18
C ASP A 50 -12.93 -0.78 -27.01
N ARG A 51 -13.62 0.35 -27.18
CA ARG A 51 -14.46 0.95 -26.13
C ARG A 51 -15.54 0.00 -25.63
N SER A 52 -16.08 -0.88 -26.47
CA SER A 52 -17.12 -1.82 -26.02
C SER A 52 -16.56 -2.81 -25.00
N ILE A 53 -15.33 -3.28 -25.19
CA ILE A 53 -14.67 -4.18 -24.24
C ILE A 53 -14.29 -3.39 -22.98
N MET A 54 -13.72 -2.20 -23.12
CA MET A 54 -13.28 -1.40 -21.97
C MET A 54 -14.45 -0.95 -21.09
N ASP A 55 -15.58 -0.55 -21.68
CA ASP A 55 -16.80 -0.19 -20.93
C ASP A 55 -17.34 -1.39 -20.15
N LYS A 56 -17.27 -2.60 -20.72
CA LYS A 56 -17.65 -3.83 -20.03
C LYS A 56 -16.72 -4.10 -18.83
N LEU A 57 -15.41 -4.07 -19.04
CA LEU A 57 -14.42 -4.27 -17.98
C LEU A 57 -14.57 -3.23 -16.87
N MET A 58 -14.81 -1.96 -17.22
CA MET A 58 -15.03 -0.90 -16.24
C MET A 58 -16.30 -1.15 -15.44
N SER A 59 -17.39 -1.55 -16.09
CA SER A 59 -18.63 -1.90 -15.41
C SER A 59 -18.44 -3.08 -14.46
N GLN A 60 -17.67 -4.11 -14.85
CA GLN A 60 -17.35 -5.26 -13.99
C GLN A 60 -16.49 -4.83 -12.80
N ALA A 61 -15.48 -4.00 -13.02
CA ALA A 61 -14.62 -3.49 -11.94
C ALA A 61 -15.42 -2.66 -10.94
N VAL A 62 -16.25 -1.72 -11.39
CA VAL A 62 -17.13 -0.93 -10.51
C VAL A 62 -18.11 -1.84 -9.76
N HIS A 63 -18.68 -2.85 -10.44
CA HIS A 63 -19.56 -3.81 -9.79
C HIS A 63 -18.85 -4.59 -8.67
N GLY A 64 -17.65 -5.13 -8.92
CA GLY A 64 -16.86 -5.84 -7.91
C GLY A 64 -16.38 -4.96 -6.75
N LEU A 65 -16.20 -3.65 -6.96
CA LEU A 65 -15.89 -2.72 -5.88
C LEU A 65 -17.12 -2.39 -5.00
N ILE A 66 -18.32 -2.43 -5.56
CA ILE A 66 -19.58 -2.24 -4.81
C ILE A 66 -20.00 -3.54 -4.11
N TYR A 67 -19.78 -4.67 -4.78
CA TYR A 67 -20.19 -6.02 -4.37
C TYR A 67 -18.94 -6.93 -4.34
N PRO A 68 -18.22 -6.97 -3.21
CA PRO A 68 -16.92 -7.64 -3.09
C PRO A 68 -16.89 -9.12 -3.48
N GLU A 69 -18.02 -9.81 -3.43
CA GLU A 69 -18.16 -11.20 -3.88
C GLU A 69 -17.87 -11.39 -5.38
N PHE A 70 -17.95 -10.32 -6.19
CA PHE A 70 -17.59 -10.34 -7.62
C PHE A 70 -16.19 -9.77 -7.88
N ALA A 71 -15.44 -9.37 -6.85
CA ALA A 71 -14.16 -8.70 -7.03
C ALA A 71 -13.09 -9.62 -7.64
N GLU A 72 -13.08 -10.90 -7.28
CA GLU A 72 -12.14 -11.89 -7.82
C GLU A 72 -12.33 -12.10 -9.33
N GLU A 73 -13.56 -12.39 -9.76
CA GLU A 73 -13.90 -12.59 -11.17
C GLU A 73 -13.56 -11.34 -11.99
N ALA A 74 -13.97 -10.16 -11.52
CA ALA A 74 -13.66 -8.89 -12.19
C ALA A 74 -12.14 -8.64 -12.27
N TYR A 75 -11.38 -8.94 -11.23
CA TYR A 75 -9.92 -8.77 -11.23
C TYR A 75 -9.24 -9.69 -12.26
N HIS A 76 -9.66 -10.96 -12.34
CA HIS A 76 -9.12 -11.89 -13.33
C HIS A 76 -9.47 -11.50 -14.77
N ASP A 77 -10.71 -11.08 -15.03
CA ASP A 77 -11.13 -10.57 -16.34
C ASP A 77 -10.25 -9.38 -16.80
N LEU A 78 -9.89 -8.48 -15.88
CA LEU A 78 -9.00 -7.35 -16.19
C LEU A 78 -7.55 -7.80 -16.44
N LEU A 79 -7.03 -8.76 -15.67
CA LEU A 79 -5.70 -9.32 -15.90
C LEU A 79 -5.59 -10.03 -17.26
N ASP A 80 -6.63 -10.75 -17.66
CA ASP A 80 -6.71 -11.47 -18.93
C ASP A 80 -6.82 -10.54 -20.14
N ALA A 81 -7.27 -9.29 -19.94
CA ALA A 81 -7.27 -8.27 -20.98
C ALA A 81 -5.86 -7.85 -21.43
N ARG A 82 -4.81 -8.15 -20.64
CA ARG A 82 -3.38 -7.94 -20.98
C ARG A 82 -3.13 -6.55 -21.57
N LEU A 83 -3.51 -5.50 -20.83
CA LEU A 83 -3.44 -4.13 -21.30
C LEU A 83 -2.00 -3.72 -21.67
N VAL A 84 -1.85 -2.97 -22.76
CA VAL A 84 -0.55 -2.45 -23.22
C VAL A 84 -0.69 -0.96 -23.50
N LEU A 85 0.10 -0.14 -22.83
CA LEU A 85 0.09 1.32 -23.04
C LEU A 85 0.76 1.67 -24.39
N PRO A 86 0.34 2.77 -25.05
CA PRO A 86 0.87 3.16 -26.35
C PRO A 86 2.32 3.64 -26.30
N GLN A 87 2.81 3.99 -25.12
CA GLN A 87 4.18 4.41 -24.85
C GLN A 87 4.61 3.94 -23.46
N PRO A 88 5.92 3.85 -23.18
CA PRO A 88 6.38 3.50 -21.86
C PRO A 88 5.96 4.52 -20.79
N VAL A 89 5.69 4.07 -19.56
CA VAL A 89 5.18 4.89 -18.45
C VAL A 89 5.82 4.47 -17.12
N VAL A 90 6.10 5.46 -16.26
CA VAL A 90 6.63 5.24 -14.92
C VAL A 90 5.57 5.56 -13.87
N PHE A 91 5.29 4.60 -13.00
CA PHE A 91 4.34 4.72 -11.90
C PHE A 91 5.10 5.02 -10.60
N ILE A 92 4.63 6.02 -9.84
CA ILE A 92 5.15 6.37 -8.52
C ILE A 92 4.01 6.30 -7.52
N GLY A 93 4.00 5.28 -6.66
CA GLY A 93 3.05 5.17 -5.54
C GLY A 93 3.51 5.98 -4.33
N PHE A 94 2.62 6.73 -3.70
CA PHE A 94 2.96 7.44 -2.47
C PHE A 94 2.82 6.60 -1.21
N ALA A 95 3.85 6.62 -0.35
CA ALA A 95 3.77 5.99 0.95
C ALA A 95 2.66 6.63 1.82
N GLU A 96 1.86 5.86 2.54
CA GLU A 96 1.96 4.42 2.71
C GLU A 96 0.91 3.67 1.90
N THR A 97 -0.34 4.15 1.91
CA THR A 97 -1.46 3.39 1.33
C THR A 97 -1.31 3.16 -0.18
N ALA A 98 -0.76 4.15 -0.89
CA ALA A 98 -0.67 4.10 -2.34
C ALA A 98 0.53 3.29 -2.86
N THR A 99 1.34 2.68 -1.97
CA THR A 99 2.31 1.65 -2.39
C THR A 99 1.56 0.48 -3.02
N ALA A 100 0.68 -0.19 -2.28
CA ALA A 100 -0.11 -1.30 -2.84
C ALA A 100 -1.03 -0.89 -4.00
N LEU A 101 -1.67 0.28 -3.90
CA LEU A 101 -2.57 0.77 -4.94
C LEU A 101 -1.83 1.00 -6.27
N GLY A 102 -0.70 1.70 -6.22
CA GLY A 102 0.13 1.98 -7.38
C GLY A 102 0.75 0.72 -7.97
N HIS A 103 1.20 -0.23 -7.13
CA HIS A 103 1.74 -1.50 -7.60
C HIS A 103 0.64 -2.32 -8.30
N SER A 104 -0.58 -2.37 -7.73
CA SER A 104 -1.70 -3.06 -8.38
C SER A 104 -2.09 -2.43 -9.71
N MET A 105 -2.08 -1.09 -9.80
CA MET A 105 -2.33 -0.36 -11.04
C MET A 105 -1.27 -0.69 -12.11
N TYR A 106 0.00 -0.62 -11.76
CA TYR A 106 1.12 -0.97 -12.63
C TYR A 106 1.04 -2.41 -13.13
N ASN A 107 0.66 -3.36 -12.27
CA ASN A 107 0.65 -4.79 -12.60
C ASN A 107 -0.36 -5.17 -13.69
N MET A 108 -1.31 -4.29 -14.04
CA MET A 108 -2.26 -4.54 -15.14
C MET A 108 -1.63 -4.42 -16.54
N PHE A 109 -0.45 -3.82 -16.64
CA PHE A 109 0.18 -3.57 -17.93
C PHE A 109 1.21 -4.65 -18.28
N ALA A 110 0.99 -5.33 -19.41
CA ALA A 110 1.81 -6.46 -19.85
C ALA A 110 3.21 -6.07 -20.34
N GLY A 111 3.46 -4.77 -20.57
CA GLY A 111 4.77 -4.27 -20.99
C GLY A 111 4.83 -2.75 -21.04
N GLY A 112 6.06 -2.23 -21.06
CA GLY A 112 6.33 -0.80 -21.14
C GLY A 112 5.99 -0.03 -19.86
N ALA A 113 5.74 -0.70 -18.75
CA ALA A 113 5.52 -0.03 -17.47
C ALA A 113 6.70 -0.29 -16.54
N SER A 114 6.98 0.70 -15.71
CA SER A 114 7.90 0.56 -14.58
C SER A 114 7.26 1.15 -13.34
N TYR A 115 7.58 0.65 -12.15
CA TYR A 115 6.97 1.06 -10.90
C TYR A 115 7.98 1.28 -9.79
N ILE A 116 7.79 2.35 -9.04
CA ILE A 116 8.49 2.60 -7.78
C ILE A 116 7.50 3.20 -6.77
N HIS A 117 7.79 3.10 -5.49
CA HIS A 117 7.07 3.90 -4.49
C HIS A 117 8.00 4.71 -3.62
N THR A 118 7.48 5.81 -3.10
CA THR A 118 8.17 6.54 -2.06
C THR A 118 8.17 5.75 -0.76
N THR A 119 9.09 6.09 0.13
CA THR A 119 9.22 5.50 1.46
C THR A 119 9.59 6.56 2.48
N ARG A 120 9.34 6.27 3.75
CA ARG A 120 9.80 7.08 4.88
C ARG A 120 10.99 6.47 5.60
N GLU A 121 11.41 5.28 5.18
CA GLU A 121 12.58 4.61 5.76
C GLU A 121 13.86 5.22 5.21
N ASN A 122 14.80 5.50 6.10
CA ASN A 122 16.13 5.96 5.72
C ASN A 122 17.02 4.75 5.40
N ILE A 123 17.55 4.71 4.17
CA ILE A 123 18.48 3.69 3.67
C ILE A 123 19.82 4.39 3.38
N PRO A 124 20.77 4.40 4.34
CA PRO A 124 21.98 5.22 4.25
C PRO A 124 22.88 4.93 3.04
N GLU A 125 22.86 3.71 2.52
CA GLU A 125 23.70 3.28 1.40
C GLU A 125 23.17 3.71 0.03
N LEU A 126 21.92 4.18 -0.05
CA LEU A 126 21.30 4.60 -1.29
C LEU A 126 21.05 6.10 -1.29
N GLU A 127 21.30 6.73 -2.43
CA GLU A 127 20.92 8.12 -2.65
C GLU A 127 19.45 8.18 -3.09
N SER A 128 18.66 9.02 -2.41
CA SER A 128 17.28 9.27 -2.80
C SER A 128 17.26 10.12 -4.07
N VAL A 129 16.65 9.60 -5.13
CA VAL A 129 16.60 10.23 -6.46
C VAL A 129 15.57 11.36 -6.50
N VAL A 130 14.50 11.22 -5.70
CA VAL A 130 13.44 12.22 -5.51
C VAL A 130 13.20 12.35 -4.01
N THR A 131 13.25 13.59 -3.52
CA THR A 131 13.07 13.89 -2.10
C THR A 131 12.14 15.09 -2.03
N PHE A 132 10.99 14.95 -1.39
CA PHE A 132 10.10 16.10 -1.20
C PHE A 132 9.59 16.18 0.23
N GLU A 133 9.49 17.43 0.69
CA GLU A 133 8.97 17.79 2.00
C GLU A 133 7.45 18.00 1.86
N GLU A 134 6.67 17.25 2.63
CA GLU A 134 5.26 17.56 2.81
C GLU A 134 5.19 18.80 3.73
N GLU A 135 4.46 19.86 3.35
CA GLU A 135 4.45 21.17 4.05
C GLU A 135 3.97 21.11 5.53
N HIS A 136 3.77 19.93 6.12
CA HIS A 136 3.08 19.72 7.38
C HIS A 136 3.77 18.84 8.44
N SER A 137 5.06 18.55 8.33
CA SER A 137 5.83 17.93 9.42
C SER A 137 7.28 18.43 9.43
N HIS A 138 7.91 18.52 10.60
CA HIS A 138 9.31 18.94 10.77
C HIS A 138 10.36 17.90 10.33
N ALA A 139 10.04 17.02 9.38
CA ALA A 139 10.95 16.01 8.85
C ALA A 139 10.67 15.76 7.35
N VAL A 140 11.71 15.39 6.60
CA VAL A 140 11.63 14.97 5.20
C VAL A 140 10.76 13.70 5.12
N ASP A 141 9.56 13.78 4.53
CA ASP A 141 8.52 12.75 4.72
C ASP A 141 8.45 11.70 3.59
N HIS A 142 9.11 11.91 2.44
CA HIS A 142 9.08 10.99 1.31
C HIS A 142 10.42 10.91 0.55
N LEU A 143 10.98 9.71 0.50
CA LEU A 143 12.24 9.33 -0.16
C LEU A 143 11.95 8.33 -1.28
N CYS A 144 12.79 8.30 -2.32
CA CYS A 144 12.60 7.42 -3.46
C CYS A 144 13.95 6.84 -3.91
N TYR A 145 14.15 5.53 -3.68
CA TYR A 145 15.44 4.86 -3.88
C TYR A 145 15.43 3.98 -5.14
N ALA A 146 15.66 4.56 -6.31
CA ALA A 146 15.72 3.79 -7.55
C ALA A 146 17.09 3.12 -7.73
N LEU A 147 17.14 1.78 -7.81
CA LEU A 147 18.39 1.05 -8.12
C LEU A 147 18.91 1.34 -9.52
N ASN A 148 17.99 1.61 -10.44
CA ASN A 148 18.29 2.04 -11.81
C ASN A 148 17.91 3.52 -11.95
N PRO A 149 18.87 4.46 -11.94
CA PRO A 149 18.58 5.88 -12.13
C PRO A 149 17.87 6.20 -13.46
N LYS A 150 18.01 5.32 -14.47
CA LYS A 150 17.32 5.49 -15.76
C LYS A 150 15.82 5.40 -15.66
N LEU A 151 15.29 4.76 -14.61
CA LEU A 151 13.86 4.72 -14.32
C LEU A 151 13.26 6.12 -14.28
N LEU A 152 13.99 7.08 -13.69
CA LEU A 152 13.53 8.45 -13.54
C LEU A 152 14.22 9.41 -14.51
N SER A 153 15.33 9.05 -15.14
CA SER A 153 16.05 9.96 -16.06
C SER A 153 15.55 9.98 -17.51
N GLY A 154 14.53 9.21 -17.86
CA GLY A 154 13.95 9.21 -19.22
C GLY A 154 13.03 10.40 -19.50
N THR A 155 12.14 10.28 -20.50
CA THR A 155 11.17 11.32 -20.88
C THR A 155 9.73 10.82 -20.88
N GLU A 156 9.53 9.57 -20.47
CA GLU A 156 8.25 8.89 -20.37
C GLU A 156 7.30 9.63 -19.41
N PRO A 157 5.98 9.62 -19.66
CA PRO A 157 5.02 10.15 -18.69
C PRO A 157 5.17 9.51 -17.32
N ILE A 158 4.91 10.30 -16.28
CA ILE A 158 4.91 9.83 -14.90
C ILE A 158 3.49 9.81 -14.36
N VAL A 159 3.08 8.67 -13.81
CA VAL A 159 1.81 8.47 -13.12
C VAL A 159 2.07 8.51 -11.61
N LEU A 160 1.65 9.57 -10.95
CA LEU A 160 1.65 9.69 -9.49
C LEU A 160 0.38 9.07 -8.94
N VAL A 161 0.49 8.10 -8.03
CA VAL A 161 -0.65 7.39 -7.46
C VAL A 161 -0.79 7.71 -5.98
N ASP A 162 -1.99 8.14 -5.59
CA ASP A 162 -2.38 8.37 -4.20
C ASP A 162 -3.73 7.70 -3.89
N ASP A 163 -4.11 7.54 -2.62
CA ASP A 163 -5.44 7.05 -2.28
C ASP A 163 -6.51 8.14 -2.41
N GLU A 164 -6.17 9.39 -2.09
CA GLU A 164 -7.08 10.53 -2.07
C GLU A 164 -6.37 11.85 -2.42
N ILE A 165 -6.98 12.67 -3.28
CA ILE A 165 -6.50 14.04 -3.56
C ILE A 165 -7.40 15.06 -2.86
N THR A 166 -6.78 16.01 -2.14
CA THR A 166 -7.49 17.08 -1.42
C THR A 166 -7.05 18.48 -1.84
N THR A 167 -5.90 18.94 -1.37
CA THR A 167 -5.25 20.16 -1.87
C THR A 167 -4.52 19.89 -3.18
N GLY A 168 -3.98 18.67 -3.32
CA GLY A 168 -3.13 18.30 -4.45
C GLY A 168 -1.70 18.81 -4.35
N ASN A 169 -1.32 19.43 -3.23
CA ASN A 169 0.03 19.97 -2.99
C ASN A 169 1.11 18.88 -3.08
N THR A 170 0.84 17.67 -2.57
CA THR A 170 1.78 16.54 -2.64
C THR A 170 2.21 16.27 -4.09
N ALA A 171 1.25 16.16 -5.02
CA ALA A 171 1.55 15.96 -6.42
C ALA A 171 2.23 17.19 -7.05
N ILE A 172 1.79 18.42 -6.75
CA ILE A 172 2.43 19.66 -7.24
C ILE A 172 3.90 19.71 -6.83
N ASN A 173 4.20 19.49 -5.56
CA ASN A 173 5.56 19.53 -5.04
C ASN A 173 6.43 18.41 -5.63
N THR A 174 5.85 17.21 -5.78
CA THR A 174 6.51 16.08 -6.43
C THR A 174 6.83 16.41 -7.90
N ILE A 175 5.88 16.96 -8.65
CA ILE A 175 6.08 17.37 -10.05
C ILE A 175 7.20 18.41 -10.14
N ARG A 176 7.25 19.40 -9.23
CA ARG A 176 8.32 20.39 -9.20
C ARG A 176 9.70 19.77 -8.94
N ASP A 177 9.81 18.87 -7.95
CA ASP A 177 11.09 18.21 -7.65
C ASP A 177 11.56 17.39 -8.85
N ILE A 178 10.67 16.59 -9.43
CA ILE A 178 10.96 15.82 -10.65
C ILE A 178 11.35 16.76 -11.79
N GLN A 179 10.61 17.84 -12.03
CA GLN A 179 10.91 18.79 -13.11
C GLN A 179 12.27 19.46 -12.95
N SER A 180 12.74 19.66 -11.73
CA SER A 180 14.06 20.25 -11.48
C SER A 180 15.24 19.31 -11.81
N LYS A 181 15.01 18.00 -11.82
CA LYS A 181 16.04 16.95 -11.98
C LYS A 181 15.90 16.16 -13.28
N PHE A 182 14.68 15.75 -13.59
CA PHE A 182 14.30 14.88 -14.69
C PHE A 182 13.04 15.38 -15.41
N PRO A 183 13.16 16.43 -16.23
CA PRO A 183 11.99 17.07 -16.83
C PRO A 183 11.11 16.11 -17.64
N ARG A 184 9.79 16.25 -17.52
CA ARG A 184 8.78 15.54 -18.31
C ARG A 184 7.82 16.51 -18.97
N GLN A 185 7.20 16.05 -20.06
CA GLN A 185 6.12 16.79 -20.74
C GLN A 185 4.75 16.46 -20.15
N GLU A 186 4.57 15.25 -19.61
CA GLU A 186 3.28 14.72 -19.21
C GLU A 186 3.34 14.07 -17.83
N TYR A 187 2.35 14.42 -17.00
CA TYR A 187 2.09 13.82 -15.71
C TYR A 187 0.64 13.37 -15.63
N VAL A 188 0.42 12.24 -14.99
CA VAL A 188 -0.90 11.79 -14.57
C VAL A 188 -0.92 11.73 -13.06
N VAL A 189 -1.98 12.23 -12.43
CA VAL A 189 -2.22 12.09 -10.99
C VAL A 189 -3.48 11.24 -10.82
N ALA A 190 -3.30 10.00 -10.36
CA ALA A 190 -4.36 9.01 -10.21
C ALA A 190 -4.70 8.81 -8.74
N SER A 191 -6.00 8.80 -8.41
CA SER A 191 -6.47 8.50 -7.06
C SER A 191 -7.83 7.81 -7.04
N LEU A 192 -8.16 7.12 -5.95
CA LEU A 192 -9.53 6.60 -5.81
C LEU A 192 -10.54 7.75 -5.65
N LEU A 193 -10.14 8.77 -4.87
CA LEU A 193 -11.00 9.89 -4.51
C LEU A 193 -10.34 11.23 -4.90
N ASP A 194 -11.11 12.14 -5.49
CA ASP A 194 -10.68 13.53 -5.75
C ASP A 194 -11.69 14.53 -5.15
N TRP A 195 -11.21 15.29 -4.18
CA TRP A 195 -11.97 16.30 -3.43
C TRP A 195 -11.44 17.72 -3.62
N ARG A 196 -10.66 17.94 -4.68
CA ARG A 196 -10.10 19.27 -4.96
C ARG A 196 -11.20 20.30 -5.14
N SER A 197 -11.02 21.43 -4.45
CA SER A 197 -11.82 22.62 -4.72
C SER A 197 -11.51 23.20 -6.10
N ALA A 198 -12.36 24.10 -6.60
CA ALA A 198 -12.09 24.81 -7.86
C ALA A 198 -10.73 25.54 -7.83
N ALA A 199 -10.33 26.10 -6.68
CA ALA A 199 -9.03 26.74 -6.51
C ALA A 199 -7.86 25.74 -6.61
N ASN A 200 -8.02 24.54 -6.06
CA ASN A 200 -6.99 23.48 -6.12
C ASN A 200 -6.87 22.89 -7.54
N ILE A 201 -7.98 22.80 -8.27
CA ILE A 201 -7.96 22.43 -9.69
C ILE A 201 -7.25 23.51 -10.51
N GLN A 202 -7.52 24.79 -10.22
CA GLN A 202 -6.83 25.91 -10.86
C GLN A 202 -5.32 25.88 -10.60
N ALA A 203 -4.89 25.53 -9.38
CA ALA A 203 -3.46 25.40 -9.05
C ALA A 203 -2.72 24.38 -9.94
N TYR A 204 -3.39 23.32 -10.42
CA TYR A 204 -2.80 22.39 -11.39
C TYR A 204 -2.66 23.05 -12.77
N ARG A 205 -3.66 23.82 -13.20
CA ARG A 205 -3.62 24.58 -14.47
C ARG A 205 -2.55 25.66 -14.46
N ASP A 206 -2.37 26.33 -13.33
CA ASP A 206 -1.32 27.34 -13.15
C ASP A 206 0.06 26.68 -13.24
N LEU A 207 0.24 25.49 -12.63
CA LEU A 207 1.49 24.72 -12.73
C LEU A 207 1.78 24.26 -14.16
N GLU A 208 0.76 23.79 -14.90
CA GLU A 208 0.89 23.45 -16.33
C GLU A 208 1.42 24.63 -17.15
N GLN A 209 0.86 25.83 -16.94
CA GLN A 209 1.29 27.05 -17.63
C GLN A 209 2.70 27.49 -17.23
N GLU A 210 3.02 27.41 -15.94
CA GLU A 210 4.32 27.81 -15.41
C GLU A 210 5.45 26.92 -15.97
N LEU A 211 5.24 25.60 -15.98
CA LEU A 211 6.28 24.64 -16.33
C LEU A 211 6.23 24.18 -17.80
N GLY A 212 5.18 24.56 -18.54
CA GLY A 212 4.98 24.14 -19.93
C GLY A 212 4.75 22.63 -20.06
N ILE A 213 3.94 22.06 -19.17
CA ILE A 213 3.63 20.62 -19.11
C ILE A 213 2.13 20.36 -19.16
N ARG A 214 1.75 19.10 -19.31
CA ARG A 214 0.38 18.61 -19.15
C ARG A 214 0.25 17.79 -17.87
N ILE A 215 -0.81 18.05 -17.10
CA ILE A 215 -1.20 17.29 -15.92
C ILE A 215 -2.64 16.79 -16.10
N THR A 216 -2.79 15.48 -16.29
CA THR A 216 -4.10 14.83 -16.29
C THR A 216 -4.41 14.28 -14.90
N ALA A 217 -5.58 14.59 -14.35
CA ALA A 217 -6.03 13.98 -13.10
C ALA A 217 -7.09 12.90 -13.38
N LEU A 218 -6.90 11.71 -12.82
CA LEU A 218 -7.80 10.57 -12.94
C LEU A 218 -8.32 10.18 -11.57
N SER A 219 -9.64 9.98 -11.45
CA SER A 219 -10.22 9.44 -10.22
C SER A 219 -11.44 8.56 -10.48
N LEU A 220 -11.64 7.56 -9.60
CA LEU A 220 -12.85 6.73 -9.63
C LEU A 220 -14.07 7.51 -9.12
N LEU A 221 -13.87 8.37 -8.13
CA LEU A 221 -14.92 9.22 -7.58
C LEU A 221 -14.39 10.64 -7.36
N GLN A 222 -15.10 11.61 -7.92
CA GLN A 222 -14.84 13.03 -7.72
C GLN A 222 -16.03 13.71 -7.04
N GLY A 223 -15.77 14.67 -6.16
CA GLY A 223 -16.82 15.48 -5.56
C GLY A 223 -16.31 16.64 -4.74
N SER A 224 -17.17 17.18 -3.89
CA SER A 224 -16.81 18.25 -2.95
C SER A 224 -17.21 17.86 -1.53
N ILE A 225 -16.42 18.31 -0.56
CA ILE A 225 -16.67 18.03 0.85
C ILE A 225 -16.71 19.34 1.62
N LYS A 226 -17.71 19.44 2.52
CA LYS A 226 -17.77 20.47 3.54
C LYS A 226 -17.85 19.79 4.90
N VAL A 227 -16.93 20.14 5.79
CA VAL A 227 -16.90 19.60 7.16
C VAL A 227 -17.38 20.66 8.13
N THR A 228 -18.28 20.25 9.03
CA THR A 228 -18.87 21.11 10.05
C THR A 228 -18.74 20.45 11.42
N GLY A 229 -18.30 21.23 12.41
CA GLY A 229 -18.11 20.76 13.79
C GLY A 229 -16.66 20.40 14.12
N THR A 230 -16.43 20.01 15.37
CA THR A 230 -15.12 19.63 15.93
C THR A 230 -15.20 18.20 16.45
N PRO A 231 -14.20 17.33 16.22
CA PRO A 231 -14.22 15.98 16.77
C PRO A 231 -14.28 16.01 18.28
N LEU A 232 -15.22 15.25 18.85
CA LEU A 232 -15.25 14.97 20.28
C LEU A 232 -14.37 13.75 20.53
N LEU A 233 -13.08 13.99 20.77
CA LEU A 233 -12.15 12.94 21.16
C LEU A 233 -12.32 12.69 22.66
N LYS A 234 -12.94 11.56 23.02
CA LYS A 234 -12.97 11.14 24.42
C LYS A 234 -11.66 10.41 24.75
N PRO A 235 -11.05 10.65 25.93
CA PRO A 235 -9.97 9.80 26.40
C PRO A 235 -10.46 8.35 26.45
N GLN A 236 -9.71 7.44 25.85
CA GLN A 236 -10.03 6.03 25.87
C GLN A 236 -9.84 5.53 27.30
N ALA A 237 -10.88 4.95 27.89
CA ALA A 237 -10.68 4.06 29.03
C ALA A 237 -10.15 2.75 28.46
N GLU A 238 -8.99 2.30 28.91
CA GLU A 238 -8.58 0.91 28.70
C GLU A 238 -9.64 0.04 29.35
N SER A 239 -10.48 -0.60 28.54
CA SER A 239 -11.31 -1.69 29.02
C SER A 239 -10.35 -2.83 29.32
N GLY A 240 -9.92 -2.94 30.57
CA GLY A 240 -9.23 -4.11 31.10
C GLY A 240 -10.19 -5.29 31.09
N GLU A 241 -10.36 -5.91 29.92
CA GLU A 241 -10.87 -7.27 29.84
C GLU A 241 -9.76 -8.20 30.32
N GLU A 242 -10.11 -9.14 31.18
CA GLU A 242 -9.17 -10.16 31.65
C GLU A 242 -8.56 -10.92 30.46
N PRO A 243 -7.27 -11.29 30.52
CA PRO A 243 -6.62 -11.92 29.38
C PRO A 243 -7.33 -13.24 29.04
N ALA A 244 -7.92 -13.29 27.85
CA ALA A 244 -8.14 -14.55 27.16
C ALA A 244 -6.79 -15.28 27.05
N ALA A 245 -6.82 -16.61 26.98
CA ALA A 245 -5.61 -17.39 26.74
C ALA A 245 -4.92 -16.86 25.47
N LEU A 246 -3.63 -16.54 25.59
CA LEU A 246 -2.85 -16.02 24.46
C LEU A 246 -2.77 -17.10 23.38
N ALA A 247 -3.08 -16.73 22.14
CA ALA A 247 -2.86 -17.58 20.98
C ALA A 247 -1.37 -17.93 20.85
N GLU A 248 -1.09 -19.10 20.26
CA GLU A 248 0.28 -19.53 19.99
C GLU A 248 0.93 -18.59 18.95
N LEU A 249 2.16 -18.16 19.19
CA LEU A 249 2.97 -17.42 18.22
C LEU A 249 3.97 -18.36 17.56
N VAL A 250 3.90 -18.50 16.24
CA VAL A 250 4.82 -19.31 15.44
C VAL A 250 5.53 -18.44 14.43
N THR A 251 6.85 -18.36 14.51
CA THR A 251 7.67 -17.71 13.47
C THR A 251 8.05 -18.73 12.40
N THR A 252 7.69 -18.45 11.15
CA THR A 252 7.98 -19.31 10.01
C THR A 252 8.79 -18.56 8.97
N TYR A 253 9.92 -19.14 8.57
CA TYR A 253 10.72 -18.64 7.46
C TYR A 253 10.26 -19.33 6.18
N VAL A 254 9.65 -18.55 5.28
CA VAL A 254 9.03 -19.07 4.05
C VAL A 254 9.90 -18.70 2.87
N ARG A 255 10.09 -19.65 1.96
CA ARG A 255 10.90 -19.43 0.76
C ARG A 255 10.04 -18.82 -0.34
N ASP A 256 10.45 -17.64 -0.80
CA ASP A 256 9.80 -16.95 -1.92
C ASP A 256 10.61 -17.07 -3.22
N GLY A 257 11.91 -17.37 -3.15
CA GLY A 257 12.81 -17.41 -4.32
C GLY A 257 13.03 -16.06 -5.00
N LEU A 258 12.74 -14.97 -4.29
CA LEU A 258 12.93 -13.61 -4.74
C LEU A 258 14.27 -13.06 -4.24
N GLU A 259 14.85 -12.15 -5.00
CA GLU A 259 16.16 -11.57 -4.68
C GLU A 259 16.09 -10.66 -3.45
N ARG A 260 17.16 -10.69 -2.65
CA ARG A 260 17.37 -9.81 -1.50
C ARG A 260 18.38 -8.74 -1.83
N LEU A 261 18.05 -7.49 -1.52
CA LEU A 261 18.93 -6.34 -1.64
C LEU A 261 19.70 -6.15 -0.33
N GLN A 262 21.03 -6.23 -0.40
CA GLN A 262 21.94 -6.09 0.75
C GLN A 262 22.18 -4.61 1.09
N VAL A 263 21.13 -3.94 1.56
CA VAL A 263 21.17 -2.58 2.10
C VAL A 263 20.49 -2.54 3.45
N THR A 264 20.89 -1.59 4.30
CA THR A 264 20.39 -1.47 5.67
C THR A 264 19.36 -0.36 5.79
N SER A 265 18.78 -0.23 6.98
CA SER A 265 18.00 0.97 7.33
C SER A 265 18.36 1.47 8.71
N ALA A 266 18.21 2.77 8.92
CA ALA A 266 18.45 3.42 10.20
C ALA A 266 17.18 4.09 10.71
N ASP A 267 16.84 3.85 11.98
CA ASP A 267 15.74 4.52 12.66
C ASP A 267 16.11 5.95 13.12
N ALA A 268 15.13 6.70 13.65
CA ALA A 268 15.35 8.05 14.18
C ALA A 268 16.37 8.13 15.34
N LEU A 269 16.67 7.01 16.00
CA LEU A 269 17.68 6.89 17.05
C LEU A 269 19.05 6.44 16.51
N GLY A 270 19.18 6.25 15.20
CA GLY A 270 20.39 5.80 14.52
C GLY A 270 20.68 4.30 14.69
N ILE A 271 19.72 3.51 15.17
CA ILE A 271 19.87 2.07 15.25
C ILE A 271 19.67 1.46 13.86
N VAL A 272 20.64 0.67 13.44
CA VAL A 272 20.68 0.08 12.10
C VAL A 272 20.10 -1.34 12.12
N ASN A 273 19.15 -1.62 11.22
CA ASN A 273 18.74 -2.98 10.91
C ASN A 273 19.58 -3.50 9.73
N LEU A 274 20.28 -4.62 9.94
CA LEU A 274 21.18 -5.22 8.95
C LEU A 274 20.51 -6.23 8.00
N SER A 275 19.29 -6.68 8.30
CA SER A 275 18.59 -7.67 7.47
C SER A 275 18.41 -7.17 6.03
N PRO A 276 18.58 -7.97 4.98
CA PRO A 276 18.42 -7.44 3.64
C PRO A 276 16.94 -7.18 3.31
N TYR A 277 16.67 -6.20 2.44
CA TYR A 277 15.33 -5.95 1.93
C TYR A 277 14.93 -6.96 0.86
N LEU A 278 13.63 -7.20 0.72
CA LEU A 278 13.08 -7.81 -0.48
C LEU A 278 13.16 -6.82 -1.66
N LYS A 279 13.96 -7.14 -2.69
CA LYS A 279 14.16 -6.26 -3.85
C LYS A 279 12.84 -5.95 -4.58
N TYR A 280 11.91 -6.90 -4.57
CA TYR A 280 10.70 -6.91 -5.38
C TYR A 280 9.47 -6.28 -4.71
N SER A 281 9.63 -5.54 -3.60
CA SER A 281 8.51 -4.88 -2.92
C SER A 281 7.94 -3.68 -3.68
N GLY A 282 8.64 -3.19 -4.70
CA GLY A 282 8.33 -1.94 -5.40
C GLY A 282 9.10 -0.73 -4.88
N ARG A 283 9.73 -0.85 -3.71
CA ARG A 283 10.50 0.23 -3.06
C ARG A 283 11.70 0.69 -3.89
N PHE A 284 12.27 -0.23 -4.66
CA PHE A 284 13.57 -0.06 -5.32
C PHE A 284 13.51 0.12 -6.84
N GLY A 285 12.30 0.20 -7.39
CA GLY A 285 12.04 0.15 -8.83
C GLY A 285 11.80 -1.27 -9.33
N LEU A 286 10.81 -1.41 -10.20
CA LEU A 286 10.40 -2.63 -10.91
C LEU A 286 10.15 -2.31 -12.38
N ASP A 287 10.37 -3.29 -13.24
CA ASP A 287 9.97 -3.25 -14.65
C ASP A 287 8.97 -4.38 -14.94
N SER A 288 8.10 -4.23 -15.96
CA SER A 288 7.08 -5.26 -16.27
C SER A 288 7.63 -6.68 -16.42
N ALA A 289 8.91 -6.82 -16.78
CA ALA A 289 9.61 -8.11 -16.88
C ALA A 289 9.80 -8.83 -15.53
N ASP A 290 9.75 -8.11 -14.41
CA ASP A 290 9.85 -8.66 -13.06
C ASP A 290 8.54 -9.34 -12.61
N ASN A 291 7.40 -8.96 -13.20
CA ASN A 291 6.07 -9.40 -12.76
C ASN A 291 5.92 -10.93 -12.76
N GLN A 292 6.44 -11.61 -13.79
CA GLN A 292 6.38 -13.08 -13.85
C GLN A 292 7.10 -13.72 -12.64
N ARG A 293 8.27 -13.21 -12.27
CA ARG A 293 9.02 -13.73 -11.11
C ARG A 293 8.28 -13.44 -9.81
N ILE A 294 7.67 -12.27 -9.70
CA ILE A 294 6.84 -11.90 -8.55
C ILE A 294 5.65 -12.86 -8.43
N ASP A 295 4.93 -13.12 -9.51
CA ASP A 295 3.80 -14.04 -9.55
C ASP A 295 4.21 -15.45 -9.10
N GLU A 296 5.31 -15.99 -9.62
CA GLU A 296 5.85 -17.29 -9.20
C GLU A 296 6.19 -17.33 -7.69
N GLY A 297 6.77 -16.23 -7.17
CA GLY A 297 7.09 -16.10 -5.74
C GLY A 297 5.84 -16.03 -4.87
N VAL A 298 4.84 -15.25 -5.28
CA VAL A 298 3.53 -15.14 -4.60
C VAL A 298 2.86 -16.50 -4.52
N SER A 299 2.70 -17.21 -5.64
CA SER A 299 2.03 -18.52 -5.65
C SER A 299 2.74 -19.55 -4.79
N ARG A 300 4.09 -19.53 -4.78
CA ARG A 300 4.89 -20.41 -3.92
C ARG A 300 4.66 -20.13 -2.44
N VAL A 301 4.64 -18.86 -2.03
CA VAL A 301 4.42 -18.48 -0.63
C VAL A 301 2.97 -18.79 -0.24
N ALA A 302 2.00 -18.42 -1.07
CA ALA A 302 0.59 -18.65 -0.81
C ALA A 302 0.24 -20.13 -0.63
N GLY A 303 0.83 -21.03 -1.45
CA GLY A 303 0.70 -22.47 -1.28
C GLY A 303 1.22 -22.96 0.08
N GLN A 304 2.44 -22.53 0.46
CA GLN A 304 3.01 -22.88 1.77
C GLN A 304 2.17 -22.34 2.94
N LEU A 305 1.69 -21.10 2.86
CA LEU A 305 0.87 -20.51 3.93
C LEU A 305 -0.52 -21.14 4.02
N ARG A 306 -1.09 -21.57 2.89
CA ARG A 306 -2.37 -22.29 2.87
C ARG A 306 -2.30 -23.59 3.66
N ASP A 307 -1.19 -24.32 3.55
CA ASP A 307 -0.96 -25.58 4.28
C ASP A 307 -0.77 -25.37 5.80
N LEU A 308 -0.45 -24.14 6.22
CA LEU A 308 -0.30 -23.77 7.64
C LEU A 308 -1.60 -23.31 8.30
N ARG A 309 -2.67 -23.10 7.53
CA ARG A 309 -3.97 -22.66 8.06
C ARG A 309 -4.63 -23.80 8.83
N GLU A 310 -5.10 -23.50 10.03
CA GLU A 310 -5.82 -24.44 10.89
C GLU A 310 -7.31 -24.05 11.02
N GLY A 311 -7.63 -22.78 10.78
CA GLY A 311 -8.99 -22.24 10.81
C GLY A 311 -9.58 -21.86 9.44
N SER A 312 -10.85 -21.44 9.49
CA SER A 312 -11.61 -21.04 8.30
C SER A 312 -11.61 -19.54 8.06
N ARG A 313 -11.37 -18.74 9.11
CA ARG A 313 -11.33 -17.28 9.07
C ARG A 313 -9.90 -16.84 9.30
N THR A 314 -9.24 -16.40 8.24
CA THR A 314 -7.82 -16.02 8.29
C THR A 314 -7.67 -14.52 8.02
N LEU A 315 -6.84 -13.84 8.81
CA LEU A 315 -6.40 -12.49 8.51
C LEU A 315 -4.95 -12.54 8.05
N VAL A 316 -4.66 -11.98 6.88
CA VAL A 316 -3.30 -11.74 6.40
C VAL A 316 -2.99 -10.26 6.54
N MET A 317 -1.85 -9.95 7.14
CA MET A 317 -1.42 -8.61 7.46
C MET A 317 -0.09 -8.26 6.80
N GLY A 318 -0.09 -7.16 6.04
CA GLY A 318 1.13 -6.41 5.74
C GLY A 318 1.53 -5.50 6.90
N VAL A 319 2.75 -4.95 6.85
CA VAL A 319 3.25 -4.01 7.86
C VAL A 319 3.67 -2.71 7.20
N GLY A 320 3.00 -1.61 7.56
CA GLY A 320 3.29 -0.28 7.03
C GLY A 320 3.23 -0.25 5.50
N GLU A 321 4.35 0.08 4.87
CA GLU A 321 4.49 0.22 3.41
C GLU A 321 4.51 -1.12 2.67
N PHE A 322 4.78 -2.25 3.36
CA PHE A 322 4.83 -3.58 2.78
C PHE A 322 3.42 -4.19 2.65
N MET A 323 2.69 -3.72 1.64
CA MET A 323 1.27 -4.04 1.46
C MET A 323 0.99 -4.94 0.25
N TYR A 324 1.62 -4.69 -0.90
CA TYR A 324 1.23 -5.33 -2.16
C TYR A 324 1.43 -6.85 -2.16
N LEU A 325 2.62 -7.32 -1.78
CA LEU A 325 2.92 -8.75 -1.79
C LEU A 325 2.08 -9.53 -0.76
N PRO A 326 1.93 -9.05 0.51
CA PRO A 326 1.00 -9.68 1.45
C PRO A 326 -0.44 -9.75 0.93
N MET A 327 -0.92 -8.71 0.26
CA MET A 327 -2.24 -8.68 -0.36
C MET A 327 -2.38 -9.72 -1.48
N ARG A 328 -1.39 -9.82 -2.38
CA ARG A 328 -1.34 -10.82 -3.46
C ARG A 328 -1.28 -12.25 -2.91
N ILE A 329 -0.46 -12.48 -1.88
CA ILE A 329 -0.35 -13.78 -1.21
C ILE A 329 -1.68 -14.16 -0.57
N ALA A 330 -2.35 -13.21 0.10
CA ALA A 330 -3.67 -13.43 0.69
C ALA A 330 -4.72 -13.84 -0.35
N ALA A 331 -4.71 -13.23 -1.53
CA ALA A 331 -5.61 -13.58 -2.64
C ALA A 331 -5.44 -15.04 -3.08
N GLU A 332 -4.21 -15.55 -3.06
CA GLU A 332 -3.89 -16.91 -3.47
C GLU A 332 -3.92 -17.93 -2.30
N MET A 333 -4.39 -17.56 -1.10
CA MET A 333 -4.51 -18.47 0.05
C MET A 333 -5.87 -19.20 0.12
N GLY A 334 -6.80 -18.88 -0.78
CA GLY A 334 -8.13 -19.50 -0.89
C GLY A 334 -9.20 -18.81 -0.06
N GLU A 335 -10.34 -19.49 0.10
CA GLU A 335 -11.54 -18.94 0.76
C GLU A 335 -11.32 -18.56 2.23
N GLY A 336 -12.14 -17.61 2.71
CA GLY A 336 -12.16 -17.19 4.11
C GLY A 336 -10.97 -16.34 4.56
N VAL A 337 -10.23 -15.76 3.60
CA VAL A 337 -9.06 -14.91 3.85
C VAL A 337 -9.45 -13.44 3.71
N SER A 338 -9.17 -12.67 4.74
CA SER A 338 -9.18 -11.20 4.73
C SER A 338 -7.77 -10.66 4.68
N TYR A 339 -7.60 -9.48 4.10
CA TYR A 339 -6.34 -8.74 4.05
C TYR A 339 -6.46 -7.38 4.75
N GLN A 340 -5.41 -7.01 5.48
CA GLN A 340 -5.20 -5.67 6.04
C GLN A 340 -3.70 -5.30 6.04
N SER A 341 -3.34 -4.02 6.22
CA SER A 341 -2.01 -3.61 6.69
C SER A 341 -2.08 -2.81 7.98
N SER A 342 -1.02 -2.82 8.77
CA SER A 342 -0.85 -1.79 9.81
C SER A 342 -0.54 -0.42 9.21
N THR A 343 -0.68 0.63 10.01
CA THR A 343 -0.54 2.01 9.53
C THR A 343 -0.01 2.94 10.59
N ARG A 344 0.73 3.98 10.18
CA ARG A 344 1.15 5.08 11.06
C ARG A 344 0.06 6.12 11.34
N SER A 345 -1.12 6.00 10.72
CA SER A 345 -2.15 7.05 10.75
C SER A 345 -2.94 7.04 12.06
N PRO A 346 -2.87 8.07 12.91
CA PRO A 346 -3.56 8.06 14.20
C PRO A 346 -5.05 8.43 14.04
N ILE A 347 -5.91 7.42 14.19
CA ILE A 347 -7.36 7.51 14.11
C ILE A 347 -7.97 7.24 15.47
N HIS A 348 -8.95 8.05 15.85
CA HIS A 348 -9.73 7.82 17.06
C HIS A 348 -10.76 6.72 16.83
N PRO A 349 -10.73 5.60 17.58
CA PRO A 349 -11.75 4.56 17.49
C PRO A 349 -13.01 4.95 18.27
N GLU A 350 -14.18 4.60 17.73
CA GLU A 350 -15.47 4.74 18.41
C GLU A 350 -16.40 3.60 17.92
N ARG A 351 -16.94 2.80 18.84
CA ARG A 351 -17.87 1.70 18.51
C ARG A 351 -19.28 2.25 18.24
N ARG A 352 -19.49 2.76 17.03
CA ARG A 352 -20.78 3.19 16.49
C ARG A 352 -20.96 2.67 15.08
N GLU A 353 -22.17 2.26 14.72
CA GLU A 353 -22.50 1.70 13.40
C GLU A 353 -22.15 2.64 12.23
N ASP A 354 -22.24 3.96 12.43
CA ASP A 354 -21.98 4.97 11.41
C ASP A 354 -20.52 5.46 11.36
N TYR A 355 -19.63 4.84 12.14
CA TYR A 355 -18.25 5.27 12.30
C TYR A 355 -17.28 4.25 11.66
N GLY A 356 -16.20 4.72 11.03
CA GLY A 356 -15.37 3.81 10.21
C GLY A 356 -14.36 2.97 10.99
N VAL A 357 -14.02 3.34 12.22
CA VAL A 357 -12.99 2.67 13.04
C VAL A 357 -13.54 2.40 14.43
N HIS A 358 -13.77 1.13 14.75
CA HIS A 358 -14.42 0.67 15.98
C HIS A 358 -13.43 0.24 17.07
N SER A 359 -12.26 -0.27 16.66
CA SER A 359 -11.20 -0.71 17.56
C SER A 359 -9.84 -0.26 17.02
N ALA A 360 -8.91 -0.03 17.94
CA ALA A 360 -7.53 0.36 17.63
C ALA A 360 -6.58 -0.25 18.66
N ALA A 361 -5.46 -0.77 18.19
CA ALA A 361 -4.34 -1.19 19.02
C ALA A 361 -3.07 -0.49 18.53
N ALA A 362 -2.46 0.31 19.39
CA ALA A 362 -1.27 1.11 19.08
C ALA A 362 -0.01 0.41 19.61
N TYR A 363 1.08 0.49 18.85
CA TYR A 363 2.38 -0.07 19.22
C TYR A 363 3.51 0.68 18.51
N PRO A 364 4.74 0.69 19.05
CA PRO A 364 5.90 1.24 18.35
C PRO A 364 6.23 0.41 17.11
N SER A 365 6.56 1.07 16.00
CA SER A 365 6.98 0.39 14.76
C SER A 365 8.28 -0.39 14.98
N ALA A 366 8.35 -1.59 14.41
CA ALA A 366 9.55 -2.42 14.50
C ALA A 366 10.74 -1.81 13.73
N GLY A 367 10.47 -1.01 12.69
CA GLY A 367 11.49 -0.32 11.89
C GLY A 367 11.97 0.98 12.54
N ASP A 368 11.14 1.64 13.34
CA ASP A 368 11.48 2.87 14.07
C ASP A 368 10.57 3.01 15.30
N THR A 369 11.15 2.90 16.50
CA THR A 369 10.38 2.94 17.75
C THR A 369 9.79 4.30 18.08
N GLU A 370 10.27 5.37 17.45
CA GLU A 370 9.70 6.72 17.61
C GLU A 370 8.40 6.89 16.79
N ILE A 371 8.09 5.95 15.90
CA ILE A 371 6.88 5.94 15.08
C ILE A 371 5.85 4.99 15.69
N THR A 372 4.65 5.49 16.01
CA THR A 372 3.53 4.64 16.41
C THR A 372 2.80 4.08 15.19
N ASN A 373 2.67 2.76 15.14
CA ASN A 373 1.79 2.04 14.23
C ASN A 373 0.51 1.60 14.94
N PHE A 374 -0.52 1.34 14.14
CA PHE A 374 -1.85 0.97 14.58
C PHE A 374 -2.38 -0.24 13.80
N ILE A 375 -3.08 -1.11 14.51
CA ILE A 375 -3.98 -2.13 13.95
C ILE A 375 -5.41 -1.69 14.27
N TYR A 376 -6.27 -1.66 13.25
CA TYR A 376 -7.65 -1.16 13.38
C TYR A 376 -8.67 -2.23 13.00
N ASN A 377 -9.85 -2.19 13.64
CA ASN A 377 -11.01 -3.01 13.27
C ASN A 377 -10.74 -4.52 13.27
N VAL A 378 -9.92 -4.98 14.20
CA VAL A 378 -9.73 -6.41 14.49
C VAL A 378 -10.14 -6.64 15.93
N ASP A 379 -11.18 -7.44 16.12
CA ASP A 379 -11.72 -7.78 17.44
C ASP A 379 -11.20 -9.16 17.90
N PRO A 380 -11.04 -9.40 19.21
CA PRO A 380 -10.62 -10.70 19.73
C PRO A 380 -11.48 -11.86 19.23
N GLY A 381 -10.83 -12.90 18.71
CA GLY A 381 -11.48 -14.11 18.17
C GLY A 381 -12.24 -13.94 16.86
N GLN A 382 -12.13 -12.76 16.22
CA GLN A 382 -12.70 -12.52 14.89
C GLN A 382 -12.07 -13.42 13.82
N TYR A 383 -10.76 -13.70 13.96
CA TYR A 383 -10.00 -14.57 13.07
C TYR A 383 -9.40 -15.72 13.86
N ASP A 384 -9.43 -16.92 13.26
CA ASP A 384 -8.84 -18.13 13.82
C ASP A 384 -7.32 -17.98 13.79
N ASP A 385 -6.78 -17.76 12.59
CA ASP A 385 -5.36 -17.58 12.34
C ASP A 385 -5.05 -16.16 11.82
N ILE A 386 -4.01 -15.53 12.35
CA ILE A 386 -3.50 -14.25 11.86
C ILE A 386 -2.08 -14.44 11.32
N PHE A 387 -1.89 -14.22 10.02
CA PHE A 387 -0.58 -14.24 9.35
C PHE A 387 -0.06 -12.81 9.20
N VAL A 388 1.15 -12.55 9.67
CA VAL A 388 1.82 -11.26 9.46
C VAL A 388 3.04 -11.47 8.59
N LEU A 389 3.09 -10.79 7.44
CA LEU A 389 4.20 -10.87 6.52
C LEU A 389 5.11 -9.65 6.70
N LEU A 390 6.38 -9.93 6.94
CA LEU A 390 7.42 -8.92 7.03
C LEU A 390 8.20 -8.84 5.72
N GLU A 391 8.54 -7.63 5.29
CA GLU A 391 9.41 -7.41 4.12
C GLU A 391 10.82 -8.00 4.35
N ARG A 392 11.26 -7.99 5.61
CA ARG A 392 12.58 -8.41 6.07
C ARG A 392 12.54 -8.78 7.54
N ASP A 393 13.57 -9.51 7.99
CA ASP A 393 13.70 -9.89 9.38
C ASP A 393 13.96 -8.67 10.29
N VAL A 394 13.43 -8.72 11.50
CA VAL A 394 13.52 -7.66 12.52
C VAL A 394 13.84 -8.27 13.88
N PRO A 395 14.62 -7.60 14.74
CA PRO A 395 14.92 -8.13 16.07
C PRO A 395 13.64 -8.43 16.85
N ARG A 396 13.60 -9.58 17.54
CA ARG A 396 12.42 -10.02 18.32
C ARG A 396 11.88 -8.93 19.25
N GLN A 397 12.75 -8.21 19.96
CA GLN A 397 12.34 -7.13 20.87
C GLN A 397 11.62 -5.97 20.17
N ARG A 398 11.89 -5.75 18.87
CA ARG A 398 11.26 -4.69 18.07
C ARG A 398 9.86 -5.10 17.59
N ILE A 399 9.61 -6.39 17.39
CA ILE A 399 8.32 -6.90 16.87
C ILE A 399 7.38 -7.39 17.98
N GLU A 400 7.92 -7.68 19.16
CA GLU A 400 7.19 -8.17 20.34
C GLU A 400 5.94 -7.33 20.69
N PRO A 401 5.98 -5.98 20.70
CA PRO A 401 4.79 -5.19 20.99
C PRO A 401 3.61 -5.46 20.04
N MET A 402 3.91 -5.72 18.76
CA MET A 402 2.89 -6.07 17.76
C MET A 402 2.39 -7.50 17.97
N THR A 403 3.29 -8.47 18.16
CA THR A 403 2.89 -9.86 18.34
C THR A 403 2.08 -10.07 19.62
N ASP A 404 2.39 -9.35 20.70
CA ASP A 404 1.62 -9.37 21.95
C ASP A 404 0.18 -8.89 21.78
N ILE A 405 -0.04 -7.91 20.89
CA ILE A 405 -1.39 -7.47 20.50
C ILE A 405 -2.07 -8.59 19.72
N LEU A 406 -1.40 -9.15 18.71
CA LEU A 406 -1.98 -10.14 17.82
C LEU A 406 -2.33 -11.45 18.53
N GLN A 407 -1.53 -11.88 19.51
CA GLN A 407 -1.82 -13.08 20.32
C GLN A 407 -3.08 -12.92 21.18
N ARG A 408 -3.50 -11.69 21.49
CA ARG A 408 -4.77 -11.39 22.16
C ARG A 408 -5.93 -11.28 21.17
N LEU A 409 -5.65 -11.06 19.88
CA LEU A 409 -6.66 -10.90 18.84
C LEU A 409 -7.01 -12.21 18.13
N ALA A 410 -6.04 -13.09 17.90
CA ALA A 410 -6.27 -14.39 17.25
C ALA A 410 -7.03 -15.35 18.18
N ALA A 411 -7.96 -16.13 17.62
CA ALA A 411 -8.64 -17.19 18.37
C ALA A 411 -7.78 -18.47 18.53
N ASN A 412 -6.89 -18.74 17.59
CA ASN A 412 -6.06 -19.95 17.59
C ASN A 412 -4.56 -19.61 17.54
N LYS A 413 -4.10 -19.00 16.43
CA LYS A 413 -2.66 -18.91 16.13
C LYS A 413 -2.27 -17.59 15.46
N VAL A 414 -1.08 -17.11 15.78
CA VAL A 414 -0.41 -16.01 15.09
C VAL A 414 0.81 -16.57 14.37
N HIS A 415 0.85 -16.41 13.05
CA HIS A 415 1.98 -16.77 12.21
C HIS A 415 2.78 -15.53 11.84
N LEU A 416 3.99 -15.41 12.38
CA LEU A 416 4.94 -14.39 11.94
C LEU A 416 5.76 -14.94 10.77
N ILE A 417 5.52 -14.42 9.57
CA ILE A 417 6.10 -14.90 8.32
C ILE A 417 7.26 -14.00 7.91
N VAL A 418 8.46 -14.59 7.87
CA VAL A 418 9.66 -13.93 7.34
C VAL A 418 9.98 -14.55 5.98
N LEU A 419 9.91 -13.74 4.93
CA LEU A 419 10.20 -14.20 3.58
C LEU A 419 11.72 -14.33 3.37
N THR A 420 12.18 -15.39 2.70
CA THR A 420 13.60 -15.68 2.43
C THR A 420 13.85 -16.15 0.99
N SER A 421 15.06 -15.90 0.47
CA SER A 421 15.42 -16.17 -0.93
C SER A 421 15.77 -17.64 -1.25
N GLU A 422 16.40 -18.40 -0.33
CA GLU A 422 16.81 -19.84 -0.36
C GLU A 422 17.98 -20.05 0.65
N PRO A 423 18.34 -21.29 1.07
CA PRO A 423 19.33 -21.49 2.13
C PRO A 423 20.75 -21.14 1.67
N GLU A 424 21.50 -20.39 2.49
CA GLU A 424 22.97 -20.48 2.42
C GLU A 424 23.35 -21.95 2.55
N THR A 425 24.09 -22.46 1.58
CA THR A 425 24.84 -23.70 1.75
C THR A 425 25.77 -23.53 2.96
N GLY A 426 25.39 -24.12 4.09
CA GLY A 426 26.27 -24.44 5.21
C GLY A 426 27.06 -23.28 5.81
N GLY A 427 26.43 -22.56 6.75
CA GLY A 427 27.13 -21.69 7.68
C GLY A 427 26.41 -21.68 9.02
N SER A 428 26.83 -22.53 9.96
CA SER A 428 26.33 -22.50 11.34
C SER A 428 26.54 -21.10 11.91
N ARG A 429 25.46 -20.34 12.16
CA ARG A 429 25.52 -19.16 13.03
C ARG A 429 25.11 -19.61 14.43
N ILE A 430 26.11 -19.60 15.32
CA ILE A 430 26.01 -19.78 16.77
C ILE A 430 25.48 -18.48 17.38
#